data_AF-A0A1R4H3G0-F1
#
_entry.id   AF-A0A1R4H3G0-F1
#
_cell.length_a   1.000
_cell.length_b   1.000
_cell.length_c   1.000
_cell.angle_alpha   90.00
_cell.angle_beta   90.00
_cell.angle_gamma   90.00
#
_symmetry.space_group_name_H-M   'P 1'
#
loop_
_entity.id
_entity.type
_entity.pdbx_description
1 polymer ?
#
loop_
_entity_poly.entity_id
_entity_poly.type
_entity_poly.pdbx_seq_one_letter_code
_entity_poly.pdbx_strand_id
1 'polypeptide(L)'
;MVWLPAHFTWTNGGEYYGVIPTRYPGSYQSEDALLALSRKTVWDGYDEELFLGRGQKILTTDTADYSLLDVRSIHFNVVSDTAQETTGG
;
A
#
# COMPACT_ATOMS: atom_id res chain seq x y z
N MET A 1 -9.55 -9.60 -8.73
CA MET A 1 -9.78 -9.56 -7.27
C MET A 1 -9.88 -8.09 -6.86
N VAL A 2 -10.86 -7.69 -6.04
CA VAL A 2 -11.11 -6.25 -5.77
C VAL A 2 -10.68 -5.82 -4.36
N TRP A 3 -10.89 -6.67 -3.36
CA TRP A 3 -10.61 -6.40 -1.96
C TRP A 3 -9.69 -7.51 -1.41
N LEU A 4 -8.58 -7.13 -0.77
CA LEU A 4 -7.61 -8.03 -0.15
C LEU A 4 -7.84 -8.02 1.37
N PRO A 5 -8.27 -9.14 1.99
CA PRO A 5 -8.31 -9.25 3.44
C PRO A 5 -6.92 -9.04 4.04
N ALA A 6 -6.85 -8.30 5.14
CA ALA A 6 -5.60 -8.02 5.84
C ALA A 6 -5.81 -7.95 7.36
N HIS A 7 -4.76 -8.33 8.09
CA HIS A 7 -4.63 -8.16 9.53
C HIS A 7 -3.63 -7.04 9.77
N PHE A 8 -3.99 -6.10 10.64
CA PHE A 8 -3.22 -4.92 10.95
C PHE A 8 -2.83 -4.96 12.43
N THR A 9 -1.55 -4.70 12.70
CA THR A 9 -1.03 -4.49 14.05
C THR A 9 -0.53 -3.06 14.15
N TRP A 10 -1.10 -2.29 15.07
CA TRP A 10 -0.74 -0.92 15.35
C TRP A 10 0.46 -0.86 16.30
N THR A 11 1.19 0.26 16.30
CA THR A 11 2.38 0.45 17.14
C THR A 11 2.06 0.44 18.65
N ASN A 12 0.81 0.69 19.03
CA ASN A 12 0.32 0.58 20.40
C ASN A 12 -0.06 -0.87 20.79
N GLY A 13 0.21 -1.85 19.93
CA GLY A 13 -0.13 -3.26 20.12
C GLY A 13 -1.58 -3.63 19.79
N GLY A 14 -2.41 -2.67 19.37
CA GLY A 14 -3.78 -2.95 18.94
C GLY A 14 -3.83 -3.74 17.64
N GLU A 15 -4.81 -4.63 17.50
CA GLU A 15 -5.02 -5.42 16.28
C GLU A 15 -6.37 -5.12 15.62
N TYR A 16 -6.41 -5.18 14.29
CA TYR A 16 -7.62 -4.99 13.51
C TYR A 16 -7.65 -5.88 12.26
N TYR A 17 -8.83 -6.34 11.86
CA TYR A 17 -9.05 -7.09 10.63
C TYR A 17 -9.87 -6.26 9.66
N GLY A 18 -9.42 -6.15 8.42
CA GLY A 18 -10.07 -5.34 7.41
C GLY A 18 -9.79 -5.80 5.99
N VAL A 19 -10.10 -4.93 5.04
CA VAL A 19 -9.88 -5.18 3.62
C VAL A 19 -9.17 -3.99 2.97
N ILE A 20 -8.23 -4.28 2.09
CA ILE A 20 -7.48 -3.30 1.32
C ILE A 20 -8.05 -3.25 -0.11
N PRO A 21 -8.42 -2.07 -0.63
CA PRO A 21 -8.78 -1.94 -2.04
C PRO A 21 -7.54 -2.19 -2.90
N THR A 22 -7.62 -3.21 -3.75
CA THR A 22 -6.46 -3.71 -4.53
C THR A 22 -6.14 -2.87 -5.77
N ARG A 23 -7.04 -1.96 -6.14
CA ARG A 23 -6.93 -1.13 -7.35
C ARG A 23 -6.79 0.33 -7.02
N TYR A 24 -6.18 1.08 -7.93
CA TYR A 24 -6.28 2.53 -7.92
C TYR A 24 -7.73 2.98 -8.16
N PRO A 25 -8.16 4.13 -7.59
CA PRO A 25 -9.51 4.68 -7.80
C PRO A 25 -9.87 4.82 -9.28
N GLY A 26 -11.16 4.69 -9.61
CA GLY A 26 -11.65 4.82 -11.00
C GLY A 26 -11.35 3.63 -11.94
N SER A 27 -10.41 2.75 -11.60
CA SER A 27 -10.02 1.61 -12.46
C SER A 27 -11.17 0.67 -12.83
N TYR A 28 -12.21 0.61 -12.00
CA TYR A 28 -13.40 -0.23 -12.24
C TYR A 28 -14.26 0.24 -13.41
N GLN A 29 -14.09 1.49 -13.86
CA GLN A 29 -14.82 2.10 -14.97
C GLN A 29 -14.06 1.96 -16.29
N SER A 30 -12.87 1.36 -16.29
CA SER A 30 -12.08 1.17 -17.50
C SER A 30 -12.72 0.15 -18.43
N GLU A 31 -12.73 0.45 -19.72
CA GLU A 31 -13.09 -0.51 -20.77
C GLU A 31 -12.06 -1.64 -20.93
N ASP A 32 -10.80 -1.41 -20.52
CA ASP A 32 -9.79 -2.47 -20.43
C ASP A 32 -10.08 -3.37 -19.23
N ALA A 33 -10.64 -4.55 -19.51
CA ALA A 33 -10.99 -5.54 -18.49
C ALA A 33 -9.79 -5.96 -17.61
N LEU A 34 -8.55 -5.86 -18.11
CA LEU A 34 -7.38 -6.19 -17.29
C LEU A 34 -7.15 -5.15 -16.20
N LEU A 35 -7.41 -3.87 -16.48
CA LEU A 35 -7.38 -2.80 -15.47
C LEU A 35 -8.56 -2.95 -14.50
N ALA A 36 -9.76 -3.20 -15.04
CA ALA A 36 -10.95 -3.38 -14.22
C ALA A 36 -10.85 -4.60 -13.27
N LEU A 37 -10.17 -5.68 -13.66
CA LEU A 37 -10.07 -6.91 -12.86
C LEU A 37 -8.81 -7.01 -11.97
N SER A 38 -8.00 -5.95 -11.90
CA SER A 38 -6.71 -5.91 -11.18
C SER A 38 -5.67 -6.89 -11.73
N ARG A 39 -5.60 -7.06 -13.05
CA ARG A 39 -4.64 -7.96 -13.73
C ARG A 39 -3.53 -7.23 -14.48
N LYS A 40 -3.56 -5.90 -14.44
CA LYS A 40 -2.62 -5.02 -15.12
C LYS A 40 -2.51 -3.73 -14.32
N THR A 41 -1.37 -3.07 -14.43
CA THR A 41 -1.15 -1.72 -13.93
C THR A 41 -0.66 -0.86 -15.08
N VAL A 42 -1.19 0.35 -15.19
CA VAL A 42 -0.71 1.38 -16.12
C VAL A 42 -0.55 2.69 -15.37
N TRP A 43 0.34 3.53 -15.88
CA TRP A 43 0.60 4.86 -15.36
C TRP A 43 0.22 5.88 -16.43
N ASP A 44 -0.77 6.71 -16.15
CA ASP A 44 -1.15 7.80 -17.03
C ASP A 44 -0.45 9.08 -16.55
N GLY A 45 0.26 9.77 -17.45
CA GLY A 45 0.87 11.06 -17.15
C GLY A 45 -0.21 12.12 -16.95
N TYR A 46 -0.16 12.80 -15.81
CA TYR A 46 -1.04 13.92 -15.49
C TYR A 46 -0.30 15.27 -15.61
N ASP A 47 0.99 15.28 -15.26
CA ASP A 47 1.91 16.42 -15.40
C ASP A 47 3.34 15.89 -15.66
N GLU A 48 4.34 16.77 -15.78
CA GLU A 48 5.74 16.40 -16.07
C GLU A 48 6.32 15.38 -15.08
N GLU A 49 5.98 15.49 -13.80
CA GLU A 49 6.49 14.61 -12.73
C GLU A 49 5.39 13.82 -12.01
N LEU A 50 4.12 13.97 -12.43
CA LEU A 50 2.98 13.34 -11.77
C LEU A 50 2.32 12.29 -12.67
N PHE A 51 2.29 11.06 -12.18
CA PHE A 51 1.65 9.92 -12.84
C PHE A 51 0.57 9.32 -11.95
N LEU A 52 -0.60 9.09 -12.52
CA LEU A 52 -1.72 8.44 -11.85
C LEU A 52 -1.78 6.97 -12.26
N GLY A 53 -1.75 6.09 -11.27
CA GLY A 53 -1.90 4.65 -11.50
C GLY A 53 -3.34 4.28 -11.83
N ARG A 54 -3.52 3.32 -12.74
CA ARG A 54 -4.77 2.58 -12.97
C ARG A 54 -4.53 1.08 -12.95
N GLY A 55 -5.56 0.33 -12.57
CA GLY A 55 -5.51 -1.11 -12.42
C GLY A 55 -5.03 -1.53 -11.03
N GLN A 56 -4.23 -2.60 -10.94
CA GLN A 56 -3.70 -3.11 -9.68
C GLN A 56 -2.73 -2.12 -9.04
N LYS A 57 -2.81 -1.95 -7.70
CA LYS A 57 -1.85 -1.13 -6.95
C LYS A 57 -0.46 -1.76 -6.94
N ILE A 58 0.55 -0.91 -7.09
CA ILE A 58 1.95 -1.23 -6.88
C ILE A 58 2.44 -0.43 -5.66
N LEU A 59 3.25 -1.08 -4.83
CA LEU A 59 4.01 -0.45 -3.76
C LEU A 59 5.46 -0.33 -4.22
N THR A 60 5.98 0.89 -4.19
CA THR A 60 7.35 1.20 -4.61
C THR A 60 8.22 1.46 -3.39
N THR A 61 9.41 0.89 -3.39
CA THR A 61 10.49 1.19 -2.43
C THR A 61 11.69 1.77 -3.17
N ASP A 62 12.74 2.10 -2.44
CA ASP A 62 14.06 2.45 -2.98
C ASP A 62 14.74 1.30 -3.74
N THR A 63 14.28 0.06 -3.54
CA THR A 63 14.92 -1.15 -4.08
C THR A 63 14.11 -1.82 -5.18
N ALA A 64 12.78 -1.78 -5.12
CA ALA A 64 11.93 -2.45 -6.10
C ALA A 64 10.46 -1.98 -6.05
N ASP A 65 9.72 -2.43 -7.05
CA ASP A 65 8.26 -2.35 -7.13
C ASP A 65 7.61 -3.70 -6.80
N TYR A 66 6.54 -3.69 -6.01
CA TYR A 66 5.81 -4.87 -5.59
C TYR A 66 4.33 -4.74 -5.94
N SER A 67 3.80 -5.70 -6.69
CA SER A 67 2.35 -5.80 -6.94
C SER A 67 1.64 -6.13 -5.64
N LEU A 68 0.60 -5.37 -5.29
CA LEU A 68 -0.08 -5.51 -3.99
C LEU A 68 -0.66 -6.91 -3.74
N LEU A 69 -1.10 -7.63 -4.78
CA LEU A 69 -1.63 -8.99 -4.62
C LEU A 69 -0.55 -10.07 -4.35
N ASP A 70 0.72 -9.74 -4.62
CA ASP A 70 1.85 -10.63 -4.36
C ASP A 70 2.44 -10.40 -2.96
N VAL A 71 2.18 -9.24 -2.36
CA VAL A 71 2.65 -8.90 -1.00
C VAL A 71 1.92 -9.76 0.03
N ARG A 72 2.69 -10.37 0.94
CA ARG A 72 2.17 -11.22 2.02
C ARG A 72 2.25 -10.58 3.39
N SER A 73 3.26 -9.76 3.64
CA SER A 73 3.43 -9.00 4.86
C SER A 73 4.20 -7.72 4.59
N ILE A 74 3.91 -6.69 5.37
CA ILE A 74 4.67 -5.44 5.40
C ILE A 74 5.00 -5.18 6.87
N HIS A 75 6.28 -5.03 7.17
CA HIS A 75 6.75 -4.69 8.51
C HIS A 75 7.40 -3.32 8.49
N PHE A 76 6.98 -2.47 9.42
CA PHE A 76 7.60 -1.16 9.64
C PHE A 76 8.49 -1.25 10.88
N ASN A 77 9.70 -0.68 10.77
CA ASN A 77 10.56 -0.49 11.94
C ASN A 77 9.91 0.58 12.83
N VAL A 78 9.59 0.23 14.07
CA VAL A 78 9.06 1.17 15.05
C VAL A 78 10.22 1.83 15.77
N VAL A 79 10.29 3.15 15.71
CA VAL A 79 11.23 3.90 16.55
C VAL A 79 10.59 4.05 17.92
N SER A 80 11.11 3.34 18.92
CA SER A 80 10.71 3.53 20.31
C SER A 80 11.23 4.87 20.80
N ASP A 81 10.33 5.73 21.27
CA ASP A 81 10.70 7.00 21.88
C ASP A 81 11.33 6.73 23.25
N THR A 82 12.64 6.51 23.26
CA THR A 82 13.37 6.28 24.51
C THR A 82 13.75 7.65 25.07
N ALA A 83 12.85 8.25 25.84
CA ALA A 83 13.19 9.36 26.70
C ALA A 83 14.18 8.85 27.77
N GLN A 84 15.47 9.15 27.60
CA GLN A 84 16.45 9.01 28.67
C GLN A 84 16.12 10.06 29.75
N GLU A 85 15.46 9.64 30.82
CA GLU A 85 15.44 10.38 32.09
C GLU A 85 16.85 10.36 32.68
N THR A 86 17.65 11.38 32.36
CA THR A 86 18.86 11.73 33.11
C THR A 86 18.44 12.27 34.49
N THR A 87 18.18 11.37 35.44
CA THR A 87 18.23 11.71 36.86
C THR A 87 19.68 11.57 37.32
N GLY A 88 20.44 12.66 37.20
CA GLY A 88 21.72 12.85 37.90
C GLY A 88 21.44 13.60 39.20
N GLY A 89 21.65 12.93 40.34
CA GLY A 89 21.72 13.54 41.67
C GLY A 89 23.12 14.03 42.01
#